data_AF-A0A9D5PYN2-F1
#
_entry.id   AF-A0A9D5PYN2-F1
#
_cell.length_a   1.000
_cell.length_b   1.000
_cell.length_c   1.000
_cell.angle_alpha   90.00
_cell.angle_beta   90.00
_cell.angle_gamma   90.00
#
_symmetry.space_group_name_H-M   'P 1'
#
loop_
_entity.id
_entity.type
_entity.pdbx_description
1 polymer ?
#
loop_
_entity_poly.entity_id
_entity_poly.type
_entity_poly.pdbx_seq_one_letter_code
_entity_poly.pdbx_strand_id
1 'polypeptide(L)' 'MRQHGLFDLDEPLKRVSDLGDPLEVMNDIIDFEVFRLVLNRALKRSDRRKGGRPPFDPVMMFKILILQALNDLCR' A
#
# COMPACT_ATOMS: atom_id res chain seq x y z
N MET A 1 -1.52 -18.76 16.94
CA MET A 1 -1.25 -17.43 16.33
C MET A 1 0.16 -17.03 16.74
N ARG A 2 1.09 -16.87 15.80
CA ARG A 2 2.45 -16.38 16.12
C ARG A 2 2.38 -14.86 16.24
N GLN A 3 2.44 -14.38 17.48
CA GLN A 3 2.67 -12.96 17.75
C GLN A 3 4.13 -12.69 17.39
N HIS A 4 4.33 -11.95 16.30
CA HIS A 4 5.65 -11.47 15.92
C HIS A 4 6.00 -10.34 16.90
N GLY A 5 7.16 -10.46 17.56
CA GLY A 5 7.72 -9.41 18.40
C GLY A 5 8.02 -8.17 17.57
N LEU A 6 8.17 -7.03 18.24
CA LEU A 6 8.34 -5.71 17.61
C LEU A 6 9.49 -5.64 16.58
N PHE A 7 10.46 -6.56 16.65
CA PHE A 7 11.65 -6.64 15.79
C PHE A 7 11.65 -7.84 14.83
N ASP A 8 10.61 -8.67 14.82
CA ASP A 8 10.54 -9.85 13.95
C ASP A 8 10.23 -9.49 12.48
N LEU A 9 10.05 -8.20 12.17
CA LEU A 9 9.78 -7.71 10.81
C LEU A 9 11.02 -7.23 10.08
N ASP A 10 12.10 -6.88 10.79
CA ASP A 10 13.30 -6.27 10.19
C ASP A 10 13.97 -7.24 9.21
N GLU A 11 14.09 -8.52 9.58
CA GLU A 11 14.75 -9.51 8.73
C GLU A 11 13.92 -9.91 7.49
N PRO A 12 12.59 -10.16 7.60
CA PRO A 12 11.72 -10.30 6.43
C PRO A 12 11.74 -9.08 5.52
N LEU A 13 11.67 -7.86 6.07
CA LEU A 13 11.69 -6.62 5.29
C LEU A 13 13.01 -6.49 4.54
N LYS A 14 14.14 -6.77 5.19
CA LYS A 14 15.45 -6.74 4.55
C LYS A 14 15.55 -7.75 3.41
N ARG A 15 15.03 -8.97 3.59
CA ARG A 15 14.97 -9.95 2.48
C ARG A 15 14.12 -9.45 1.32
N VAL A 16 13.01 -8.78 1.58
CA VAL A 16 12.14 -8.20 0.55
C VAL A 16 12.87 -7.09 -0.21
N SER A 17 13.58 -6.20 0.50
CA SER A 17 14.43 -5.18 -0.13
C SER A 17 15.60 -5.77 -0.92
N ASP A 18 16.26 -6.81 -0.40
CA ASP A 18 17.37 -7.50 -1.06
C ASP A 18 16.93 -8.22 -2.36
N LEU A 19 15.65 -8.63 -2.44
CA LEU A 19 15.03 -9.19 -3.65
C LEU A 19 14.70 -8.11 -4.70
N GLY A 20 14.86 -6.83 -4.35
CA GLY A 20 14.51 -5.68 -5.16
C GLY A 20 13.02 -5.39 -5.08
N ASP A 21 12.59 -4.69 -4.04
CA ASP A 21 11.20 -4.20 -3.92
C ASP A 21 10.97 -3.09 -4.96
N PRO A 22 10.15 -3.32 -6.00
CA PRO A 22 9.88 -2.30 -7.01
C PRO A 22 9.25 -1.05 -6.40
N LEU A 23 8.51 -1.19 -5.29
CA LEU A 23 7.87 -0.06 -4.62
C LEU A 23 8.88 0.80 -3.87
N GLU A 24 9.97 0.21 -3.35
CA GLU A 24 11.08 0.95 -2.72
C GLU A 24 11.74 1.88 -3.76
N VAL A 25 12.10 1.33 -4.93
CA VAL A 25 12.65 2.12 -6.05
C VAL A 25 11.68 3.20 -6.53
N MET A 26 10.38 2.88 -6.60
CA MET A 26 9.37 3.87 -6.99
C MET A 26 9.20 4.98 -5.96
N ASN A 27 9.30 4.69 -4.65
CA ASN A 27 9.17 5.71 -3.60
C ASN A 27 10.30 6.75 -3.66
N ASP A 28 11.50 6.37 -4.12
CA ASP A 28 12.62 7.30 -4.27
C ASP A 28 12.45 8.25 -5.46
N ILE A 29 11.72 7.83 -6.50
CA ILE A 29 11.57 8.57 -7.75
C ILE A 29 10.24 9.35 -7.79
N ILE A 30 9.19 8.79 -7.18
CA ILE A 30 7.81 9.27 -7.31
C ILE A 30 7.30 9.72 -5.94
N ASP A 31 6.99 11.01 -5.82
CA ASP A 31 6.16 11.48 -4.72
C ASP A 31 4.70 11.04 -4.95
N PHE A 32 4.29 9.96 -4.29
CA PHE A 32 2.94 9.41 -4.42
C PHE A 32 1.84 10.35 -3.88
N GLU A 33 2.17 11.33 -3.05
CA GLU A 33 1.18 12.26 -2.49
C GLU A 33 0.57 13.17 -3.56
N VAL A 34 1.25 13.38 -4.69
CA VAL A 34 0.71 14.14 -5.83
C VAL A 34 -0.58 13.53 -6.39
N PHE A 35 -0.77 12.22 -6.24
CA PHE A 35 -1.99 11.53 -6.69
C PHE A 35 -3.16 11.69 -5.72
N ARG A 36 -2.94 12.15 -4.48
CA ARG A 36 -4.00 12.18 -3.44
C ARG A 36 -5.23 12.95 -3.90
N LEU A 37 -5.05 14.09 -4.56
CA LEU A 37 -6.18 14.89 -5.04
C LEU A 37 -6.98 14.15 -6.13
N VAL A 38 -6.27 13.51 -7.07
CA VAL A 38 -6.89 12.75 -8.16
C VAL A 38 -7.62 11.53 -7.61
N LEU A 39 -6.98 10.78 -6.70
CA LEU A 39 -7.55 9.61 -6.05
C LEU A 39 -8.78 9.96 -5.22
N ASN A 40 -8.74 11.06 -4.47
CA ASN A 40 -9.90 11.51 -3.69
C ASN A 40 -11.09 11.91 -4.58
N ARG A 41 -10.85 12.45 -5.77
CA ARG A 41 -11.91 12.77 -6.75
C ARG A 41 -12.46 11.52 -7.43
N ALA A 42 -11.59 10.58 -7.79
CA ALA A 42 -11.98 9.34 -8.47
C ALA A 42 -12.71 8.36 -7.54
N LEU A 43 -12.27 8.25 -6.29
CA LEU A 43 -12.87 7.38 -5.29
C LEU A 43 -14.14 8.03 -4.74
N LYS A 44 -15.30 7.67 -5.31
CA LYS A 44 -16.61 7.97 -4.71
C LYS A 44 -16.73 7.24 -3.37
N ARG A 45 -16.29 7.87 -2.27
CA ARG A 45 -16.33 7.26 -0.94
C ARG A 45 -17.77 7.09 -0.48
N SER A 46 -18.07 5.91 0.05
CA SER A 46 -19.38 5.63 0.64
C SER A 46 -19.61 6.50 1.87
N ASP A 47 -20.88 6.80 2.11
CA ASP A 47 -21.32 7.62 3.25
C ASP A 47 -20.96 6.91 4.56
N ARG A 48 -20.04 7.50 5.34
CA ARG A 48 -19.55 6.94 6.62
C ARG A 48 -20.67 6.71 7.64
N ARG A 49 -21.83 7.33 7.44
CA ARG A 49 -23.04 7.15 8.25
C ARG A 49 -23.62 5.73 8.20
N LYS A 50 -23.29 4.95 7.15
CA LYS A 50 -23.77 3.56 7.02
C LYS A 50 -22.97 2.55 7.85
N GLY A 51 -21.96 2.99 8.60
CA GLY A 51 -21.09 2.12 9.39
C GLY A 51 -20.12 1.31 8.52
N GLY A 52 -19.25 0.52 9.17
CA GLY A 52 -18.25 -0.34 8.52
C GLY A 52 -16.80 0.00 8.87
N ARG A 53 -15.87 -0.85 8.44
CA ARG A 53 -14.42 -0.62 8.64
C ARG A 53 -14.01 0.65 7.88
N PRO A 54 -13.28 1.59 8.51
CA PRO A 54 -12.77 2.76 7.82
C PRO A 54 -11.97 2.36 6.56
N PRO A 55 -12.15 3.06 5.43
CA PRO A 55 -11.37 2.78 4.23
C PRO A 55 -9.89 3.08 4.49
N PHE A 56 -9.02 2.33 3.82
CA PHE A 56 -7.59 2.60 3.80
C PHE A 56 -7.28 4.00 3.24
N ASP A 57 -6.11 4.53 3.60
CA ASP A 57 -5.59 5.74 2.96
C ASP A 57 -5.49 5.51 1.44
N PRO A 58 -5.93 6.47 0.61
CA PRO A 58 -6.06 6.24 -0.83
C PRO A 58 -4.69 6.10 -1.50
N VAL A 59 -3.67 6.79 -1.00
CA VAL A 59 -2.30 6.69 -1.51
C VAL A 59 -1.72 5.32 -1.14
N MET A 60 -1.95 4.87 0.09
CA MET A 60 -1.53 3.53 0.52
C MET A 60 -2.22 2.43 -0.31
N MET A 61 -3.53 2.54 -0.55
CA MET A 61 -4.25 1.59 -1.39
C MET A 61 -3.72 1.58 -2.83
N PHE A 62 -3.38 2.75 -3.38
CA PHE A 62 -2.78 2.85 -4.71
C PHE A 62 -1.43 2.12 -4.78
N LYS A 63 -0.56 2.27 -3.78
CA LYS A 63 0.70 1.52 -3.67
C LYS A 63 0.48 0.00 -3.63
N ILE A 64 -0.52 -0.46 -2.86
CA ILE A 64 -0.88 -1.88 -2.79
C ILE A 64 -1.35 -2.41 -4.15
N LEU A 65 -2.17 -1.66 -4.87
CA LEU A 65 -2.65 -2.04 -6.21
C LEU A 65 -1.50 -2.15 -7.23
N ILE A 66 -0.51 -1.26 -7.16
CA ILE A 66 0.70 -1.35 -7.99
C ILE A 66 1.46 -2.64 -7.68
N LEU A 67 1.67 -2.95 -6.40
CA LEU A 67 2.32 -4.20 -5.99
C LEU A 67 1.54 -5.43 -6.48
N GLN A 68 0.20 -5.42 -6.39
CA GLN A 68 -0.63 -6.51 -6.89
C GLN A 68 -0.50 -6.69 -8.40
N ALA A 69 -0.47 -5.58 -9.16
CA ALA A 69 -0.32 -5.60 -10.60
C ALA A 69 1.07 -6.11 -11.03
N LEU A 70 2.14 -5.77 -10.29
CA LEU A 70 3.51 -6.20 -10.60
C LEU A 70 3.76 -7.68 -10.28
N ASN A 71 3.03 -8.24 -9.33
CA ASN A 71 3.21 -9.62 -8.89
C ASN A 71 2.14 -10.58 -9.44
N ASP A 72 1.37 -10.17 -10.44
CA ASP A 72 0.24 -10.91 -11.02
C ASP A 72 -0.83 -11.37 -9.99
N LEU A 73 -0.86 -10.76 -8.80
CA LEU A 73 -1.78 -11.08 -7.71
C LEU A 73 -3.20 -10.53 -7.93
N CYS A 74 -3.41 -9.83 -9.06
CA CYS A 74 -4.70 -9.33 -9.48
C CYS A 74 -5.47 -10.31 -10.38
N ARG A 75 -5.00 -11.55 -10.51
CA ARG A 75 -5.60 -12.62 -11.33
C ARG A 75 -6.28 -13.69 -10.50
#